data_AF-A0A2G9SN49-F1
#
_entry.id   AF-A0A2G9SN49-F1
#
_cell.length_a   1.000
_cell.length_b   1.000
_cell.length_c   1.000
_cell.angle_alpha   90.00
_cell.angle_beta   90.00
_cell.angle_gamma   90.00
#
_symmetry.space_group_name_H-M   'P 1'
#
loop_
_entity.id
_entity.type
_entity.pdbx_description
1 polymer ?
#
loop_
_entity_poly.entity_id
_entity_poly.type
_entity_poly.pdbx_seq_one_letter_code
_entity_poly.pdbx_strand_id
1 'polypeptide(L)'
;LAQRGFFKDKSFVNYLKYLLYWKDPDYAKYLKYPQCLYMLELLQYEHFRKELVNAQCAKFIDEQQILHWQHYSRKRMRLQQALVEQQPQNNTIGK
;
A
#
# COMPACT_ATOMS: atom_id res chain seq x y z
N LEU A 1 10.57 12.74 -7.67
CA LEU A 1 11.22 11.69 -8.49
C LEU A 1 10.81 11.78 -9.96
N ALA A 2 9.52 11.77 -10.29
CA ALA A 2 9.02 11.91 -11.67
C ALA A 2 9.52 13.18 -12.38
N GLN A 3 9.38 14.34 -11.72
CA GLN A 3 9.79 15.64 -12.27
C GLN A 3 11.30 15.76 -12.55
N ARG A 4 12.13 14.93 -11.88
CA ARG A 4 13.59 14.89 -12.09
C ARG A 4 14.02 13.87 -13.17
N GLY A 5 13.06 13.20 -13.81
CA GLY A 5 13.33 12.27 -14.91
C GLY A 5 13.80 10.87 -14.50
N PHE A 6 13.90 10.55 -13.21
CA PHE A 6 14.39 9.24 -12.74
C PHE A 6 13.58 8.04 -13.29
N PHE A 7 12.27 8.21 -13.53
CA PHE A 7 11.43 7.14 -14.07
C PHE A 7 11.65 6.86 -15.57
N LYS A 8 12.44 7.68 -16.27
CA LYS A 8 12.88 7.47 -17.65
C LYS A 8 14.17 6.67 -17.74
N ASP A 9 14.98 6.65 -16.68
CA ASP A 9 16.22 5.89 -16.62
C ASP A 9 15.95 4.40 -16.39
N LYS A 10 16.42 3.55 -17.33
CA LYS A 10 16.29 2.10 -17.22
C LYS A 10 16.96 1.54 -15.97
N SER A 11 18.09 2.12 -15.54
CA SER A 11 18.81 1.65 -14.34
C SER A 11 17.95 1.83 -13.09
N PHE A 12 17.29 2.98 -12.96
CA PHE A 12 16.38 3.24 -11.86
C PHE A 12 15.14 2.35 -11.90
N VAL A 13 14.57 2.11 -13.08
CA VAL A 13 13.41 1.20 -13.23
C VAL A 13 13.77 -0.24 -12.88
N ASN A 14 14.98 -0.69 -13.23
CA ASN A 14 15.47 -2.00 -12.81
C ASN A 14 15.68 -2.06 -11.29
N TYR A 15 16.11 -0.97 -10.67
CA TYR A 15 16.17 -0.87 -9.22
C TYR A 15 14.78 -0.97 -8.57
N LEU A 16 13.74 -0.35 -9.14
CA LEU A 16 12.36 -0.51 -8.67
C LEU A 16 11.87 -1.96 -8.79
N LYS A 17 12.28 -2.69 -9.83
CA LYS A 17 12.00 -4.13 -9.95
C LYS A 17 12.71 -4.92 -8.86
N TYR A 18 13.98 -4.62 -8.60
CA TYR A 18 14.74 -5.25 -7.53
C TYR A 18 14.02 -5.08 -6.18
N LEU A 19 13.53 -3.88 -5.86
CA LEU A 19 12.81 -3.61 -4.62
C LEU A 19 11.52 -4.43 -4.41
N LEU A 20 11.01 -5.15 -5.41
CA LEU A 20 9.84 -6.02 -5.24
C LEU A 20 10.10 -7.19 -4.28
N TYR A 21 11.35 -7.52 -3.94
CA TYR A 21 11.64 -8.52 -2.91
C TYR A 21 11.02 -8.15 -1.55
N TRP A 22 10.78 -6.87 -1.27
CA TRP A 22 10.12 -6.41 -0.04
C TRP A 22 8.68 -6.92 0.12
N LYS A 23 8.07 -7.47 -0.94
CA LYS A 23 6.74 -8.11 -0.87
C LYS A 23 6.78 -9.48 -0.20
N ASP A 24 7.93 -10.13 -0.18
CA ASP A 24 8.07 -11.42 0.48
C ASP A 24 7.87 -11.26 1.99
N PRO A 25 7.03 -12.10 2.64
CA PRO A 25 6.71 -12.01 4.07
C PRO A 25 7.94 -11.96 4.98
N ASP A 26 9.05 -12.60 4.57
CA ASP A 26 10.29 -12.60 5.35
C ASP A 26 10.89 -11.20 5.52
N TYR A 27 10.64 -10.30 4.56
CA TYR A 27 11.12 -8.93 4.54
C TYR A 27 10.00 -7.92 4.86
N ALA A 28 8.77 -8.20 4.42
CA ALA A 28 7.62 -7.31 4.57
C ALA A 28 7.34 -6.96 6.04
N LYS A 29 7.66 -7.86 6.98
CA LYS A 29 7.53 -7.64 8.43
C LYS A 29 8.32 -6.43 8.95
N TYR A 30 9.38 -6.01 8.25
CA TYR A 30 10.18 -4.85 8.62
C TYR A 30 9.65 -3.52 8.04
N LEU A 31 8.61 -3.56 7.20
CA LEU A 31 8.03 -2.35 6.62
C LEU A 31 7.09 -1.65 7.60
N LYS A 32 7.47 -0.43 8.01
CA LYS A 32 6.62 0.44 8.83
C LYS A 32 5.35 0.92 8.09
N TYR A 33 5.45 1.08 6.77
CA TYR A 33 4.37 1.61 5.92
C TYR A 33 4.05 0.65 4.77
N PRO A 34 3.31 -0.45 5.00
CA PRO A 34 3.08 -1.49 3.99
C PRO A 34 2.38 -0.98 2.71
N GLN A 35 1.67 0.15 2.78
CA GLN A 35 1.05 0.78 1.62
C GLN A 35 2.08 1.22 0.56
N CYS A 36 3.36 1.39 0.91
CA CYS A 36 4.39 1.72 -0.08
C CYS A 36 4.56 0.61 -1.13
N LEU A 37 4.27 -0.65 -0.79
CA LEU A 37 4.34 -1.77 -1.73
C LEU A 37 3.31 -1.63 -2.85
N TYR A 38 2.11 -1.13 -2.54
CA TYR A 38 1.11 -0.85 -3.56
C TYR A 38 1.59 0.22 -4.55
N MET A 39 2.22 1.28 -4.05
CA MET A 39 2.83 2.29 -4.92
C MET A 39 3.98 1.71 -5.76
N LEU A 40 4.80 0.85 -5.16
CA LEU A 40 5.92 0.18 -5.85
C LEU A 40 5.43 -0.72 -6.99
N GLU A 41 4.29 -1.39 -6.83
CA GLU A 41 3.64 -2.15 -7.90
C GLU A 41 3.15 -1.24 -9.02
N LEU A 42 2.47 -0.15 -8.67
CA LEU A 42 1.98 0.81 -9.67
C LEU A 42 3.15 1.40 -10.48
N LEU A 43 4.28 1.67 -9.84
CA LEU A 43 5.49 2.17 -10.49
C LEU A 43 6.12 1.17 -11.48
N GLN A 44 5.76 -0.10 -11.47
CA GLN A 44 6.23 -1.05 -12.50
C GLN A 44 5.62 -0.73 -13.86
N TYR A 45 4.38 -0.24 -13.87
CA TYR A 45 3.69 0.11 -15.10
C TYR A 45 4.25 1.40 -15.71
N GLU A 46 4.63 1.32 -16.99
CA GLU A 46 5.21 2.46 -17.70
C GLU A 46 4.21 3.62 -17.87
N HIS A 47 2.94 3.31 -18.15
CA HIS A 47 1.89 4.32 -18.28
C HIS A 47 1.73 5.13 -16.99
N PHE A 48 1.71 4.44 -15.84
CA PHE A 48 1.61 5.09 -14.54
C PHE A 48 2.81 6.01 -14.25
N ARG A 49 4.04 5.55 -14.56
CA ARG A 49 5.26 6.37 -14.43
C ARG A 49 5.24 7.63 -15.30
N LYS A 50 4.65 7.58 -16.49
CA LYS A 50 4.48 8.73 -17.38
C LYS A 50 3.46 9.72 -16.83
N GLU A 51 2.30 9.21 -16.40
CA GLU A 51 1.24 10.04 -15.82
C GLU A 51 1.66 10.73 -14.51
N LEU A 52 2.57 10.13 -13.73
CA LEU A 52 3.12 10.74 -12.51
C LEU A 52 3.89 12.05 -12.74
N VAL A 53 4.26 12.39 -13.98
CA VAL A 53 4.84 13.70 -14.31
C VAL A 53 3.77 14.81 -14.27
N ASN A 54 2.51 14.45 -14.51
CA ASN A 54 1.37 15.36 -14.45
C ASN A 54 1.06 15.72 -12.98
N ALA A 55 1.12 17.02 -12.67
CA ALA A 55 0.91 17.53 -11.31
C ALA A 55 -0.50 17.22 -10.78
N GLN A 56 -1.52 17.23 -11.64
CA GLN A 56 -2.89 16.91 -11.26
C GLN A 56 -3.04 15.43 -10.88
N CYS A 57 -2.37 14.53 -11.60
CA CYS A 57 -2.35 13.10 -11.27
C CYS A 57 -1.65 12.87 -9.91
N ALA A 58 -0.49 13.48 -9.70
CA ALA A 58 0.22 13.38 -8.43
C ALA A 58 -0.60 13.92 -7.25
N LYS A 59 -1.30 15.05 -7.43
CA LYS A 59 -2.20 15.63 -6.42
C LYS A 59 -3.38 14.71 -6.13
N PHE A 60 -4.00 14.13 -7.15
CA PHE A 60 -5.09 13.17 -6.97
C PHE A 60 -4.64 11.96 -6.14
N ILE A 61 -3.47 11.40 -6.43
CA ILE A 61 -2.91 10.26 -5.67
C ILE A 61 -2.71 10.64 -4.19
N ASP A 62 -2.19 11.84 -3.91
CA ASP A 62 -2.00 12.33 -2.55
C ASP A 62 -3.33 12.49 -1.80
N GLU A 63 -4.34 13.11 -2.45
CA GLU A 63 -5.69 13.23 -1.90
C GLU A 63 -6.32 11.85 -1.60
N GLN A 64 -6.16 10.87 -2.50
CA GLN A 64 -6.62 9.50 -2.28
C GLN A 64 -5.89 8.82 -1.11
N GLN A 65 -4.58 9.04 -0.94
CA GLN A 65 -3.84 8.52 0.22
C GLN A 65 -4.36 9.13 1.53
N ILE A 66 -4.57 10.44 1.56
CA ILE A 66 -5.08 11.15 2.75
C ILE A 66 -6.47 10.62 3.13
N LEU A 67 -7.39 10.54 2.16
CA LEU A 67 -8.73 9.99 2.38
C LEU A 67 -8.67 8.55 2.90
N HIS A 68 -7.84 7.71 2.28
CA HIS A 68 -7.64 6.34 2.74
C HIS A 68 -7.21 6.32 4.21
N TRP A 69 -6.20 7.09 4.62
CA TRP A 69 -5.74 7.14 6.01
C TRP A 69 -6.80 7.65 6.98
N GLN A 70 -7.57 8.69 6.60
CA GLN A 70 -8.64 9.24 7.43
C GLN A 70 -9.75 8.23 7.69
N HIS A 71 -10.08 7.37 6.73
CA HIS A 71 -11.16 6.38 6.87
C HIS A 71 -10.67 5.00 7.33
N TYR A 72 -9.38 4.69 7.15
CA TYR A 72 -8.79 3.38 7.42
C TYR A 72 -8.96 2.95 8.89
N SER A 73 -8.71 3.84 9.86
CA SER A 73 -8.84 3.50 11.29
C SER A 73 -10.27 3.08 11.64
N ARG A 74 -11.28 3.80 11.12
CA ARG A 74 -12.71 3.49 11.33
C ARG A 74 -13.13 2.18 10.66
N LYS A 75 -12.69 1.94 9.43
CA LYS A 75 -12.93 0.68 8.70
C LYS A 75 -12.30 -0.50 9.45
N ARG A 76 -11.08 -0.35 9.94
CA ARG A 76 -10.36 -1.39 10.67
C ARG A 76 -11.05 -1.76 11.99
N MET A 77 -11.51 -0.77 12.76
CA MET A 77 -12.26 -1.02 14.01
C MET A 77 -13.55 -1.81 13.74
N ARG A 78 -14.31 -1.46 12.69
CA ARG A 78 -15.53 -2.19 12.31
C ARG A 78 -15.24 -3.64 11.90
N LEU A 79 -14.19 -3.86 11.11
CA LEU A 79 -13.80 -5.21 10.69
C LEU A 79 -13.40 -6.07 11.89
N GLN A 80 -12.63 -5.49 12.82
CA GLN A 80 -12.22 -6.18 14.03
C GLN A 80 -13.42 -6.54 14.92
N GLN A 81 -14.41 -5.66 15.02
CA GLN A 81 -15.64 -5.92 15.76
C GLN A 81 -16.49 -7.02 15.12
N ALA A 82 -16.65 -7.01 13.79
CA ALA A 82 -17.35 -8.08 13.06
C ALA A 82 -16.64 -9.45 13.19
N LEU A 83 -15.30 -9.47 13.22
CA LEU A 83 -14.52 -10.69 13.47
C LEU A 83 -14.75 -11.27 14.88
N VAL A 84 -14.90 -10.39 15.88
CA VAL A 84 -15.20 -10.80 17.27
C VAL A 84 -16.63 -11.33 17.38
N GLU A 85 -17.60 -10.69 16.73
CA GLU A 85 -19.01 -11.10 16.73
C GLU A 85 -19.25 -12.45 16.01
N GLN A 86 -18.38 -12.82 15.07
CA GLN A 86 -18.46 -14.10 14.34
C GLN A 86 -17.78 -15.28 15.06
N GLN A 87 -17.11 -15.07 16.21
CA GLN A 87 -16.60 -16.18 17.00
C GLN A 87 -17.75 -16.84 17.79
N PRO A 88 -18.12 -18.11 17.52
CA PRO A 88 -19.11 -18.80 18.32
C PRO A 88 -18.63 -18.88 19.78
N GLN A 89 -19.51 -18.54 20.73
CA GLN A 89 -19.31 -18.71 22.17
C GLN A 89 -19.17 -20.21 22.51
N ASN A 90 -18.01 -20.79 22.27
CA ASN A 90 -17.72 -22.17 22.65
C ASN A 90 -16.84 -22.18 23.92
N ASN A 91 -17.34 -21.57 25.00
CA ASN A 91 -16.74 -21.74 26.33
C ASN A 91 -17.68 -21.36 27.49
N THR A 92 -18.69 -22.20 27.75
CA THR A 92 -19.47 -22.26 29.00
C THR A 92 -20.28 -23.57 28.91
N ILE A 93 -20.19 -24.59 29.75
CA ILE A 93 -19.92 -24.73 31.20
C ILE A 93 -19.39 -26.14 31.45
N GLY A 94 -18.23 -26.25 32.10
CA GLY A 94 -17.73 -27.48 32.68
C GLY A 94 -17.37 -27.22 34.13
N LYS A 95 -18.38 -27.23 35.01
CA LYS A 95 -18.30 -27.52 36.45
C LYS A 95 -19.65 -28.04 36.91
#